data_AF-A0A969N4F5-F1
#
_entry.id   AF-A0A969N4F5-F1
#
_cell.length_a   1.000
_cell.length_b   1.000
_cell.length_c   1.000
_cell.angle_alpha   90.00
_cell.angle_beta   90.00
_cell.angle_gamma   90.00
#
_symmetry.space_group_name_H-M   'P 1'
#
loop_
_entity.id
_entity.type
_entity.pdbx_description
1 polymer ?
#
loop_
_entity_poly.entity_id
_entity_poly.type
_entity_poly.pdbx_seq_one_letter_code
_entity_poly.pdbx_strand_id
1 'polypeptide(L)'
;MVESASSPASFNPASPEESTADLESSNLLNRPEAVVFILIATLLVLWDTYLELLDEVGSASLSARQLARRLGTTQKMIRSRKRLEDFSEWTKTLDPEGIAWAYTPGGVYTPQPE
;
A
#
# COMPACT_ATOMS: atom_id res chain seq x y z
N MET A 1 -77.96 9.92 -6.57
CA MET A 1 -77.02 9.14 -7.38
C MET A 1 -76.16 10.16 -8.13
N VAL A 2 -75.12 10.69 -7.48
CA VAL A 2 -73.67 10.31 -7.60
C VAL A 2 -73.25 10.38 -9.08
N GLU A 3 -72.34 11.26 -9.53
CA GLU A 3 -70.89 11.23 -9.31
C GLU A 3 -70.29 12.53 -9.88
N SER A 4 -69.69 13.38 -9.04
CA SER A 4 -68.23 13.58 -8.91
C SER A 4 -67.56 14.33 -10.07
N ALA A 5 -67.25 15.59 -9.78
CA ALA A 5 -66.21 16.35 -10.46
C ALA A 5 -64.86 15.64 -10.33
N SER A 6 -64.09 15.58 -11.42
CA SER A 6 -62.68 15.18 -11.36
C SER A 6 -61.85 16.08 -12.26
N SER A 7 -61.10 16.99 -11.61
CA SER A 7 -59.98 17.72 -12.22
C SER A 7 -58.94 16.73 -12.73
N PRO A 8 -58.36 16.92 -13.92
CA PRO A 8 -57.04 16.38 -14.19
C PRO A 8 -56.02 17.33 -13.56
N ALA A 9 -55.66 17.07 -12.30
CA ALA A 9 -54.36 17.52 -11.81
C ALA A 9 -53.30 16.76 -12.62
N SER A 10 -52.66 17.41 -13.58
CA SER A 10 -51.41 16.95 -14.17
C SER A 10 -50.35 16.93 -13.09
N PHE A 11 -50.30 15.82 -12.35
CA PHE A 11 -49.09 15.39 -11.67
C PHE A 11 -48.15 14.93 -12.78
N ASN A 12 -47.00 15.60 -12.89
CA ASN A 12 -45.93 15.25 -13.82
C ASN A 12 -44.82 14.54 -13.03
N PRO A 13 -44.81 13.20 -12.89
CA PRO A 13 -43.74 12.50 -12.21
C PRO A 13 -42.78 11.90 -13.23
N ALA A 14 -41.87 12.72 -13.74
CA ALA A 14 -40.60 12.24 -14.27
C ALA A 14 -39.76 13.45 -14.63
N SER A 15 -38.92 13.89 -13.69
CA SER A 15 -37.61 14.40 -14.10
C SER A 15 -36.79 13.18 -14.53
N PRO A 16 -36.42 13.02 -15.82
CA PRO A 16 -35.40 12.08 -16.20
C PRO A 16 -34.06 12.80 -16.04
N GLU A 17 -33.64 13.08 -14.80
CA GLU A 17 -32.24 13.42 -14.51
C GLU A 17 -31.45 12.18 -14.08
N GLU A 18 -31.94 10.99 -14.43
CA GLU A 18 -31.19 9.76 -14.28
C GLU A 18 -30.44 9.44 -15.59
N SER A 19 -29.14 9.19 -15.44
CA SER A 19 -28.34 8.34 -16.33
C SER A 19 -27.71 8.96 -17.59
N THR A 20 -27.11 10.15 -17.48
CA THR A 20 -26.06 10.54 -18.47
C THR A 20 -24.69 9.95 -18.14
N ALA A 21 -24.39 9.74 -16.85
CA ALA A 21 -23.12 9.18 -16.39
C ALA A 21 -22.94 7.68 -16.72
N ASP A 22 -24.01 6.87 -16.64
CA ASP A 22 -23.91 5.43 -16.95
C ASP A 22 -23.81 5.17 -18.46
N LEU A 23 -24.41 6.04 -19.29
CA LEU A 23 -24.34 5.93 -20.75
C LEU A 23 -22.94 6.21 -21.29
N GLU A 24 -22.22 7.21 -20.76
CA GLU A 24 -20.81 7.45 -21.14
C GLU A 24 -19.90 6.29 -20.71
N SER A 25 -20.08 5.78 -19.50
CA SER A 25 -19.33 4.63 -18.97
C SER A 25 -19.49 3.39 -19.87
N SER A 26 -20.71 3.12 -20.33
CA SER A 26 -21.02 2.01 -21.25
C SER A 26 -20.33 2.17 -22.61
N ASN A 27 -20.24 3.40 -23.13
CA ASN A 27 -19.56 3.70 -24.39
C ASN A 27 -18.02 3.61 -24.28
N LEU A 28 -17.46 3.90 -23.11
CA LEU A 28 -16.04 3.73 -22.82
C LEU A 28 -15.66 2.25 -22.68
N LEU A 29 -16.54 1.42 -22.10
CA LEU A 29 -16.35 -0.03 -21.98
C LEU A 29 -16.47 -0.77 -23.33
N ASN A 30 -17.17 -0.20 -24.30
CA ASN A 30 -17.27 -0.75 -25.67
C ASN A 30 -16.03 -0.45 -26.54
N ARG A 31 -15.10 0.38 -26.06
CA ARG A 31 -13.82 0.63 -26.74
C ARG A 31 -12.76 -0.31 -26.16
N PRO A 32 -12.33 -1.35 -26.90
CA PRO A 32 -11.41 -2.35 -26.38
C PRO A 32 -10.07 -1.73 -25.94
N GLU A 33 -9.65 -0.63 -26.57
CA GLU A 33 -8.43 0.10 -26.19
C GLU A 33 -8.56 0.77 -24.82
N ALA A 34 -9.69 1.41 -24.54
CA ALA A 34 -9.92 2.10 -23.27
C ALA A 34 -9.97 1.12 -22.10
N VAL A 35 -10.61 -0.04 -22.30
CA VAL A 35 -10.64 -1.12 -21.29
C VAL A 35 -9.22 -1.61 -20.98
N VAL A 36 -8.39 -1.80 -21.98
CA VAL A 36 -6.99 -2.20 -21.79
C VAL A 36 -6.22 -1.15 -20.99
N PHE A 37 -6.37 0.14 -21.32
CA PHE A 37 -5.72 1.20 -20.55
C PHE A 37 -6.19 1.26 -19.10
N ILE A 38 -7.49 1.11 -18.85
CA ILE A 38 -8.05 1.08 -17.49
C ILE A 38 -7.49 -0.13 -16.73
N LEU A 39 -7.45 -1.32 -17.34
CA LEU A 39 -6.89 -2.51 -16.71
C LEU A 39 -5.39 -2.35 -16.41
N ILE A 40 -4.62 -1.80 -17.35
CA ILE A 40 -3.20 -1.53 -17.15
C ILE A 40 -2.99 -0.50 -16.04
N ALA A 41 -3.73 0.60 -16.04
CA ALA A 41 -3.64 1.62 -15.01
C ALA A 41 -3.99 1.05 -13.63
N THR A 42 -5.06 0.27 -13.54
CA THR A 42 -5.46 -0.42 -12.30
C THR A 42 -4.41 -1.42 -11.84
N LEU A 43 -3.82 -2.17 -12.78
CA LEU A 43 -2.73 -3.11 -12.50
C LEU A 43 -1.47 -2.38 -12.01
N LEU A 44 -1.12 -1.22 -12.59
CA LEU A 44 0.02 -0.41 -12.17
C LEU A 44 -0.18 0.19 -10.78
N VAL A 45 -1.39 0.68 -10.47
CA VAL A 45 -1.73 1.16 -9.12
C VAL A 45 -1.66 0.01 -8.12
N LEU A 46 -2.23 -1.15 -8.46
CA LEU A 46 -2.17 -2.33 -7.59
C LEU A 46 -0.72 -2.80 -7.40
N TRP A 47 0.10 -2.71 -8.45
CA TRP A 47 1.52 -3.04 -8.39
C TRP A 47 2.30 -2.07 -7.50
N ASP A 48 2.03 -0.77 -7.60
CA ASP A 48 2.66 0.27 -6.78
C ASP A 48 2.31 0.07 -5.29
N THR A 49 1.02 -0.13 -4.98
CA THR A 49 0.56 -0.45 -3.61
C THR A 49 1.14 -1.77 -3.08
N TYR A 50 1.33 -2.78 -3.93
CA TYR A 50 2.00 -4.03 -3.54
C TYR A 50 3.47 -3.81 -3.20
N LEU A 51 4.19 -2.98 -3.96
CA LEU A 51 5.59 -2.63 -3.65
C LEU A 51 5.70 -1.80 -2.38
N GLU A 52 4.78 -0.85 -2.15
CA GLU A 52 4.73 -0.06 -0.92
C GLU A 52 4.49 -0.96 0.31
N LEU A 53 3.58 -1.92 0.21
CA LEU A 53 3.34 -2.92 1.25
C LEU A 53 4.58 -3.81 1.48
N LEU A 54 5.28 -4.20 0.42
CA LEU A 54 6.53 -4.96 0.54
C LEU A 54 7.67 -4.13 1.13
N ASP A 55 7.72 -2.82 0.85
CA ASP A 55 8.69 -1.91 1.46
C ASP A 55 8.38 -1.67 2.94
N GLU A 56 7.11 -1.65 3.34
CA GLU A 56 6.75 -1.61 4.76
C GLU A 56 7.21 -2.88 5.50
N VAL A 57 7.05 -4.06 4.90
CA VAL A 57 7.63 -5.31 5.43
C VAL A 57 9.16 -5.32 5.32
N GLY A 58 9.71 -4.66 4.31
CA GLY A 58 11.15 -4.50 4.03
C GLY A 58 11.84 -3.42 4.87
N SER A 59 11.07 -2.50 5.47
CA SER A 59 11.55 -1.38 6.29
C SER A 59 12.10 -1.85 7.64
N ALA A 60 11.73 -3.06 8.04
CA ALA A 60 12.38 -3.79 9.11
C ALA A 60 13.76 -4.35 8.67
N SER A 61 14.04 -4.55 7.39
CA SER A 61 15.28 -5.19 6.96
C SER A 61 16.34 -4.16 6.51
N LEU A 62 17.41 -4.02 7.29
CA LEU A 62 18.55 -3.18 6.92
C LEU A 62 19.67 -4.01 6.31
N SER A 63 20.35 -3.47 5.30
CA SER A 63 21.64 -3.99 4.86
C SER A 63 22.75 -3.68 5.87
N ALA A 64 23.88 -4.40 5.80
CA ALA A 64 25.06 -4.10 6.63
C ALA A 64 25.54 -2.65 6.50
N ARG A 65 25.33 -2.00 5.34
CA ARG A 65 25.67 -0.59 5.12
C ARG A 65 24.75 0.35 5.87
N GLN A 66 23.45 0.11 5.79
CA GLN A 66 22.44 0.94 6.41
C GLN A 66 22.52 0.80 7.93
N LEU A 67 22.64 -0.43 8.44
CA LEU A 67 22.80 -0.68 9.87
C LEU A 67 24.09 -0.04 10.41
N ALA A 68 25.21 -0.15 9.69
CA ALA A 68 26.46 0.49 10.10
C ALA A 68 26.33 2.01 10.19
N ARG A 69 25.65 2.63 9.22
CA ARG A 69 25.39 4.08 9.23
C ARG A 69 24.49 4.49 10.39
N ARG A 70 23.46 3.70 10.68
CA ARG A 70 22.50 3.95 11.78
C ARG A 70 23.16 3.86 13.15
N LEU A 71 23.96 2.83 13.38
CA LEU A 71 24.67 2.59 14.64
C LEU A 71 25.97 3.40 14.78
N GLY A 72 26.35 4.22 13.78
CA GLY A 72 27.60 4.98 13.78
C GLY A 72 28.88 4.13 13.72
N THR A 73 28.82 2.95 13.12
CA THR A 73 29.92 1.95 13.07
C THR A 73 30.35 1.65 11.64
N THR A 74 31.39 0.82 11.47
CA THR A 74 31.88 0.35 10.17
C THR A 74 31.23 -0.99 9.79
N GLN A 75 31.01 -1.20 8.49
CA GLN A 75 30.48 -2.47 7.96
C GLN A 75 31.34 -3.68 8.37
N LYS A 76 32.66 -3.50 8.49
CA LYS A 76 33.60 -4.57 8.90
C LYS A 76 33.27 -5.05 10.31
N MET A 77 33.02 -4.12 11.24
CA MET A 77 32.69 -4.43 12.62
C MET A 77 31.34 -5.14 12.75
N ILE A 78 30.34 -4.71 11.97
CA ILE A 78 29.04 -5.41 11.91
C ILE A 78 29.22 -6.83 11.37
N ARG A 79 29.96 -7.00 10.27
CA ARG A 79 30.18 -8.32 9.65
C ARG A 79 30.94 -9.29 10.56
N SER A 80 31.84 -8.80 11.41
CA SER A 80 32.55 -9.64 12.38
C SER A 80 31.69 -9.99 13.58
N ARG A 81 30.89 -9.04 14.09
CA ARG A 81 30.06 -9.23 15.30
C ARG A 81 28.74 -9.95 15.04
N LYS A 82 28.23 -9.99 13.80
CA LYS A 82 26.90 -10.59 13.48
C LYS A 82 26.69 -12.05 13.91
N ARG A 83 27.76 -12.78 14.24
CA ARG A 83 27.73 -14.18 14.68
C ARG A 83 27.92 -14.34 16.19
N LEU A 84 28.16 -13.25 16.91
CA LEU A 84 28.29 -13.28 18.36
C LEU A 84 26.90 -13.31 18.99
N GLU A 85 26.79 -13.96 20.13
CA GLU A 85 25.52 -14.09 20.88
C GLU A 85 25.07 -12.74 21.45
N ASP A 86 26.00 -11.84 21.75
CA ASP A 86 25.74 -10.48 22.26
C ASP A 86 25.33 -9.47 21.16
N PHE A 87 25.22 -9.90 19.90
CA PHE A 87 24.98 -8.97 18.78
C PHE A 87 23.70 -8.16 18.93
N SER A 88 22.63 -8.81 19.38
CA SER A 88 21.32 -8.18 19.59
C SER A 88 21.38 -7.08 20.65
N GLU A 89 21.95 -7.39 21.82
CA GLU A 89 22.16 -6.41 22.90
C GLU A 89 23.11 -5.29 22.47
N TRP A 90 24.21 -5.63 21.81
CA TRP A 90 25.18 -4.66 21.34
C TRP A 90 24.56 -3.66 20.36
N THR A 91 23.75 -4.13 19.41
CA THR A 91 23.06 -3.23 18.47
C THR A 91 22.02 -2.36 19.19
N LYS A 92 21.27 -2.91 20.15
CA LYS A 92 20.33 -2.17 21.01
C LYS A 92 20.99 -1.01 21.74
N THR A 93 22.20 -1.19 22.27
CA THR A 93 22.92 -0.12 23.00
C THR A 93 23.41 1.02 22.11
N LEU A 94 23.59 0.77 20.81
CA LEU A 94 24.09 1.75 19.85
C LEU A 94 22.97 2.39 19.02
N ASP A 95 21.80 1.76 18.96
CA ASP A 95 20.67 2.23 18.19
C ASP A 95 20.00 3.41 18.89
N PRO A 96 19.78 4.56 18.20
CA PRO A 96 19.15 5.73 18.82
C PRO A 96 17.71 5.48 19.27
N GLU A 97 17.03 4.50 18.66
CA GLU A 97 15.66 4.11 19.02
C GLU A 97 15.64 2.91 19.99
N GLY A 98 16.81 2.42 20.43
CA GLY A 98 16.91 1.25 21.31
C GLY A 98 16.43 -0.05 20.65
N ILE A 99 16.53 -0.15 19.32
CA ILE A 99 16.12 -1.35 18.57
C ILE A 99 17.23 -2.40 18.59
N ALA A 100 16.88 -3.60 19.00
CA ALA A 100 17.72 -4.79 18.89
C ALA A 100 17.67 -5.34 17.45
N TRP A 101 18.82 -5.61 16.85
CA TRP A 101 18.94 -6.12 15.48
C TRP A 101 19.48 -7.54 15.46
N ALA A 102 18.86 -8.41 14.66
CA ALA A 102 19.30 -9.76 14.42
C ALA A 102 19.74 -9.95 12.97
N TYR A 103 20.80 -10.75 12.75
CA TYR A 103 21.23 -11.09 11.40
C TYR A 103 20.47 -12.32 10.89
N THR A 104 19.76 -12.15 9.77
CA THR A 104 19.01 -13.24 9.14
C THR A 104 19.88 -14.01 8.14
N PRO A 105 19.56 -15.29 7.87
CA PRO A 105 20.23 -16.07 6.81
C PRO A 105 20.14 -15.43 5.42
N GLY A 106 19.14 -14.57 5.18
CA GLY A 106 18.96 -13.80 3.95
C GLY A 106 19.97 -12.68 3.73
N GLY A 107 20.94 -12.47 4.65
CA GLY A 107 21.96 -11.45 4.51
C GLY A 107 21.52 -10.04 4.92
N VAL A 108 20.32 -9.92 5.50
CA VAL A 108 19.73 -8.68 6.00
C VAL A 108 19.59 -8.70 7.52
N TYR A 109 19.55 -7.53 8.13
CA TYR A 109 19.38 -7.34 9.56
C TYR A 109 17.95 -6.92 9.85
N THR A 110 17.25 -7.63 10.73
CA THR A 110 15.86 -7.33 11.08
C THR A 110 15.75 -6.94 12.56
N PRO A 111 14.85 -6.01 12.93
CA PRO A 111 14.56 -5.71 14.31
C PRO A 111 13.98 -6.94 14.97
N GLN A 112 14.44 -7.23 16.17
CA GLN A 112 13.94 -8.29 17.01
C GLN A 112 13.20 -7.65 18.19
N PRO A 113 11.87 -7.78 18.28
CA PRO A 113 11.16 -7.45 19.51
C PRO A 113 11.54 -8.47 20.58
N GLU A 114 11.80 -8.00 21.81
CA GLU A 114 11.97 -8.86 22.99
C GLU A 114 10.64 -9.47 23.44
#